data_AF-A0A2T4DM11-F1
#
_entry.id   AF-A0A2T4DM11-F1
#
_cell.length_a   1.000
_cell.length_b   1.000
_cell.length_c   1.000
_cell.angle_alpha   90.00
_cell.angle_beta   90.00
_cell.angle_gamma   90.00
#
_symmetry.space_group_name_H-M   'P 1'
#
loop_
_entity.id
_entity.type
_entity.pdbx_description
1 polymer ?
#
loop_
_entity_poly.entity_id
_entity_poly.type
_entity_poly.pdbx_seq_one_letter_code
_entity_poly.pdbx_strand_id
1 'polypeptide(L)'
;MHSTPAYPNHLEIIRSLARAFDTKGSDKWIDDHAGKWDFDYRAIPVATDKVVYEPLSRYIGEDFGRDVAAKLTAFCKAYSLFVSNLSLEGISRTEALRILSSHLFSSFGAEALRSASNNLDGPSPEQFMTPGKQAIATLFEWFELSVPGWDDFYGQLSKEVKDRMRRWQTGTQLRACK
;
A
#
# COMPACT_ATOMS: atom_id res chain seq x y z
N MET A 1 -7.09 20.60 25.07
CA MET A 1 -6.56 19.39 24.41
C MET A 1 -7.69 18.82 23.57
N HIS A 2 -7.63 18.93 22.25
CA HIS A 2 -8.64 18.30 21.41
C HIS A 2 -8.32 16.80 21.36
N SER A 3 -9.26 15.99 21.86
CA SER A 3 -9.18 14.53 21.79
C SER A 3 -9.15 14.10 20.33
N THR A 4 -8.11 13.35 19.94
CA THR A 4 -8.06 12.70 18.63
C THR A 4 -9.33 11.87 18.45
N PRO A 5 -10.04 11.97 17.30
CA PRO A 5 -11.21 11.16 17.05
C PRO A 5 -10.91 9.66 17.21
N ALA A 6 -11.92 8.90 17.64
CA ALA A 6 -11.80 7.45 17.79
C ALA A 6 -11.38 6.78 16.48
N TYR A 7 -11.68 7.36 15.32
CA TYR A 7 -11.26 6.81 14.03
C TYR A 7 -10.16 7.59 13.34
N PRO A 8 -9.36 6.93 12.48
CA PRO A 8 -8.51 7.63 11.54
C PRO A 8 -9.37 8.44 10.56
N ASN A 9 -9.00 9.67 10.26
CA ASN A 9 -9.60 10.37 9.12
C ASN A 9 -9.13 9.76 7.78
N HIS A 10 -9.76 10.15 6.68
CA HIS A 10 -9.42 9.66 5.34
C HIS A 10 -7.97 9.93 4.96
N LEU A 11 -7.42 11.09 5.33
CA LEU A 11 -6.04 11.45 5.00
C LEU A 11 -5.02 10.59 5.78
N GLU A 12 -5.33 10.19 7.01
CA GLU A 12 -4.53 9.23 7.78
C GLU A 12 -4.51 7.85 7.11
N ILE A 13 -5.65 7.40 6.56
CA ILE A 13 -5.73 6.14 5.83
C ILE A 13 -4.92 6.21 4.54
N ILE A 14 -5.12 7.25 3.72
CA ILE A 14 -4.39 7.46 2.47
C ILE A 14 -2.88 7.54 2.74
N ARG A 15 -2.47 8.29 3.76
CA ARG A 15 -1.07 8.40 4.18
C ARG A 15 -0.48 7.07 4.62
N SER A 16 -1.26 6.26 5.35
CA SER A 16 -0.81 4.93 5.79
C SER A 16 -0.57 4.01 4.60
N LEU A 17 -1.48 4.04 3.61
CA LEU A 17 -1.32 3.27 2.38
C LEU A 17 -0.14 3.77 1.53
N ALA A 18 0.01 5.09 1.37
CA ALA A 18 1.13 5.68 0.65
C ALA A 18 2.49 5.38 1.31
N ARG A 19 2.53 5.22 2.65
CA ARG A 19 3.72 4.75 3.35
C ARG A 19 3.99 3.26 3.09
N ALA A 20 2.96 2.44 3.03
CA ALA A 20 3.10 1.02 2.74
C ALA A 20 3.61 0.76 1.32
N PHE A 21 3.18 1.57 0.34
CA PHE A 21 3.73 1.55 -1.03
C PHE A 21 5.06 2.29 -1.18
N ASP A 22 5.54 2.95 -0.13
CA ASP A 22 6.69 3.86 -0.17
C ASP A 22 6.55 4.98 -1.23
N THR A 23 5.33 5.44 -1.48
CA THR A 23 5.00 6.50 -2.45
C THR A 23 4.75 7.85 -1.81
N LYS A 24 4.61 7.90 -0.47
CA LYS A 24 4.36 9.14 0.27
C LYS A 24 5.45 10.20 0.04
N GLY A 25 6.67 9.76 -0.27
CA GLY A 25 7.84 10.61 -0.47
C GLY A 25 8.06 11.59 0.69
N SER A 26 8.51 12.80 0.36
CA SER A 26 8.67 13.93 1.29
C SER A 26 7.43 14.84 1.34
N ASP A 27 6.26 14.36 0.91
CA ASP A 27 5.06 15.19 0.86
C ASP A 27 4.64 15.64 2.26
N LYS A 28 4.97 16.90 2.58
CA LYS A 28 4.65 17.53 3.85
C LYS A 28 3.17 17.89 3.95
N TRP A 29 2.51 18.14 2.81
CA TRP A 29 1.11 18.55 2.83
C TRP A 29 0.22 17.46 3.44
N ILE A 30 0.41 16.18 3.05
CA ILE A 30 -0.38 15.10 3.64
C ILE A 30 -0.03 14.86 5.11
N ASP A 31 1.23 15.10 5.53
CA ASP A 31 1.62 15.03 6.94
C ASP A 31 0.95 16.13 7.78
N ASP A 32 0.84 17.34 7.24
CA ASP A 32 0.27 18.51 7.92
C ASP A 32 -1.27 18.44 8.01
N HIS A 33 -1.91 17.58 7.22
CA HIS A 33 -3.37 17.41 7.19
C HIS A 33 -3.85 16.08 7.77
N ALA A 34 -3.02 15.02 7.73
CA ALA A 34 -3.31 13.75 8.38
C ALA A 34 -3.31 13.93 9.91
N GLY A 35 -4.49 13.86 10.52
CA GLY A 35 -4.70 14.06 11.96
C GLY A 35 -5.54 15.28 12.28
N LYS A 36 -5.82 16.16 11.30
CA LYS A 36 -6.85 17.19 11.42
C LYS A 36 -8.21 16.54 11.26
N TRP A 37 -9.10 16.78 12.22
CA TRP A 37 -10.46 16.23 12.18
C TRP A 37 -11.39 17.04 11.26
N ASP A 38 -11.03 18.30 11.02
CA ASP A 38 -11.78 19.32 10.27
C ASP A 38 -11.25 19.53 8.83
N PHE A 39 -10.54 18.54 8.28
CA PHE A 39 -10.01 18.64 6.93
C PHE A 39 -11.13 18.72 5.87
N ASP A 40 -10.86 19.41 4.76
CA ASP A 40 -11.79 19.48 3.62
C ASP A 40 -11.86 18.11 2.91
N TYR A 41 -13.06 17.53 2.81
CA TYR A 41 -13.29 16.27 2.08
C TYR A 41 -12.91 16.34 0.60
N ARG A 42 -12.88 17.53 0.00
CA ARG A 42 -12.37 17.73 -1.37
C ARG A 42 -10.88 17.42 -1.50
N ALA A 43 -10.17 17.35 -0.37
CA ALA A 43 -8.77 17.01 -0.33
C ALA A 43 -8.50 15.50 -0.49
N ILE A 44 -9.52 14.63 -0.34
CA ILE A 44 -9.41 13.18 -0.55
C ILE A 44 -8.92 12.84 -1.97
N PRO A 45 -9.61 13.25 -3.05
CA PRO A 45 -9.17 12.94 -4.40
C PRO A 45 -7.79 13.55 -4.70
N VAL A 46 -7.51 14.77 -4.22
CA VAL A 46 -6.20 15.42 -4.39
C VAL A 46 -5.08 14.62 -3.71
N ALA A 47 -5.31 14.13 -2.49
CA ALA A 47 -4.35 13.32 -1.76
C ALA A 47 -4.14 11.97 -2.46
N THR A 48 -5.22 11.29 -2.83
CA THR A 48 -5.16 10.01 -3.56
C THR A 48 -4.39 10.15 -4.86
N ASP A 49 -4.63 11.21 -5.62
CA ASP A 49 -3.95 11.45 -6.89
C ASP A 49 -2.44 11.63 -6.66
N LYS A 50 -2.08 12.56 -5.79
CA LYS A 50 -0.69 12.97 -5.55
C LYS A 50 0.20 11.90 -4.90
N VAL A 51 -0.31 11.17 -3.89
CA VAL A 51 0.53 10.24 -3.12
C VAL A 51 0.30 8.77 -3.46
N VAL A 52 -0.68 8.46 -4.31
CA VAL A 52 -0.97 7.07 -4.74
C VAL A 52 -0.97 6.96 -6.26
N TYR A 53 -1.82 7.68 -6.97
CA TYR A 53 -1.94 7.55 -8.42
C TYR A 53 -0.66 7.95 -9.16
N GLU A 54 -0.19 9.18 -9.00
CA GLU A 54 0.98 9.69 -9.75
C GLU A 54 2.23 8.83 -9.49
N PRO A 55 2.59 8.48 -8.24
CA PRO A 55 3.79 7.69 -7.98
C PRO A 55 3.67 6.24 -8.50
N LEU A 56 2.53 5.58 -8.28
CA LEU A 56 2.35 4.20 -8.75
C LEU A 56 2.29 4.13 -10.28
N SER A 57 1.67 5.12 -10.92
CA SER A 57 1.66 5.24 -12.39
C SER A 57 3.07 5.40 -12.95
N ARG A 58 3.89 6.21 -12.27
CA ARG A 58 5.28 6.46 -12.67
C ARG A 58 6.18 5.23 -12.50
N TYR A 59 6.02 4.47 -11.40
CA TYR A 59 6.97 3.42 -11.05
C TYR A 59 6.55 2.00 -11.47
N ILE A 60 5.25 1.76 -11.63
CA ILE A 60 4.69 0.43 -11.95
C ILE A 60 3.96 0.47 -13.29
N GLY A 61 3.08 1.46 -13.47
CA GLY A 61 2.34 1.65 -14.73
C GLY A 61 0.99 2.33 -14.49
N GLU A 62 0.51 3.06 -15.51
CA GLU A 62 -0.69 3.90 -15.41
C GLU A 62 -1.94 3.09 -15.02
N ASP A 63 -2.14 1.91 -15.62
CA ASP A 63 -3.29 1.04 -15.32
C ASP A 63 -3.29 0.60 -13.85
N PHE A 64 -2.12 0.20 -13.33
CA PHE A 64 -1.98 -0.19 -11.93
C PHE A 64 -2.25 0.99 -10.98
N GLY A 65 -1.67 2.16 -11.27
CA GLY A 65 -1.90 3.36 -10.47
C GLY A 65 -3.38 3.75 -10.44
N ARG A 66 -4.05 3.72 -11.61
CA ARG A 66 -5.47 4.03 -11.76
C ARG A 66 -6.35 3.07 -10.96
N ASP A 67 -6.08 1.77 -11.03
CA ASP A 67 -6.83 0.74 -10.32
C ASP A 67 -6.72 0.89 -8.81
N VAL A 68 -5.51 1.11 -8.28
CA VAL A 68 -5.28 1.32 -6.84
C VAL A 68 -5.98 2.59 -6.36
N ALA A 69 -5.87 3.69 -7.11
CA ALA A 69 -6.54 4.95 -6.78
C ALA A 69 -8.08 4.84 -6.79
N ALA A 70 -8.64 4.13 -7.78
CA ALA A 70 -10.06 3.88 -7.87
C ALA A 70 -10.58 3.05 -6.69
N LYS A 71 -9.86 1.98 -6.31
CA LYS A 71 -10.18 1.15 -5.15
C LYS A 71 -10.10 1.93 -3.84
N LEU A 72 -9.07 2.76 -3.66
CA LEU A 72 -8.93 3.61 -2.49
C LEU A 72 -10.07 4.63 -2.39
N THR A 73 -10.47 5.22 -3.52
CA THR A 73 -11.61 6.14 -3.57
C THR A 73 -12.93 5.45 -3.20
N ALA A 74 -13.16 4.23 -3.73
CA ALA A 74 -14.33 3.43 -3.38
C ALA A 74 -14.33 3.05 -1.88
N PHE A 75 -13.17 2.66 -1.36
CA PHE A 75 -12.96 2.39 0.06
C PHE A 75 -13.29 3.63 0.91
N CYS A 76 -12.79 4.81 0.55
CA CYS A 76 -13.05 6.05 1.30
C CYS A 76 -14.54 6.38 1.40
N LYS A 77 -15.31 6.10 0.34
CA LYS A 77 -16.78 6.27 0.34
C LYS A 77 -17.46 5.25 1.26
N ALA A 78 -17.09 3.97 1.15
CA ALA A 78 -17.63 2.91 2.00
C ALA A 78 -17.29 3.14 3.48
N TYR A 79 -16.07 3.61 3.75
CA TYR A 79 -15.60 4.00 5.07
C TYR A 79 -16.45 5.11 5.68
N SER A 80 -16.73 6.20 4.94
CA SER A 80 -17.64 7.26 5.41
C SER A 80 -19.01 6.73 5.78
N LEU A 81 -19.60 5.88 4.93
CA LEU A 81 -20.89 5.28 5.20
C LEU A 81 -20.85 4.39 6.45
N PHE A 82 -19.81 3.57 6.58
CA PHE A 82 -19.62 2.67 7.72
C PHE A 82 -19.52 3.45 9.03
N VAL A 83 -18.63 4.44 9.12
CA VAL A 83 -18.45 5.22 10.37
C VAL A 83 -19.66 6.09 10.69
N SER A 84 -20.42 6.55 9.70
CA SER A 84 -21.65 7.33 9.93
C SER A 84 -22.78 6.52 10.57
N ASN A 85 -22.76 5.19 10.41
CA ASN A 85 -23.78 4.28 10.95
C ASN A 85 -23.39 3.64 12.29
N LEU A 86 -22.21 3.97 12.81
CA LEU A 86 -21.74 3.45 14.08
C LEU A 86 -22.16 4.41 15.21
N SER A 87 -22.84 3.89 16.23
CA SER A 87 -23.07 4.60 17.50
C SER A 87 -21.88 4.41 18.42
N LEU A 88 -21.25 5.50 18.87
CA LEU A 88 -19.86 5.47 19.33
C LEU A 88 -19.59 6.35 20.54
N GLU A 89 -20.56 6.40 21.42
CA GLU A 89 -20.30 6.89 22.74
C GLU A 89 -19.35 5.91 23.46
N GLY A 90 -18.21 6.42 23.91
CA GLY A 90 -17.32 5.71 24.82
C GLY A 90 -16.30 4.75 24.21
N ILE A 91 -16.19 4.61 22.89
CA ILE A 91 -15.16 3.73 22.30
C ILE A 91 -13.78 4.40 22.19
N SER A 92 -12.74 3.65 22.53
CA SER A 92 -11.36 4.09 22.33
C SER A 92 -10.93 3.97 20.86
N ARG A 93 -9.87 4.69 20.49
CA ARG A 93 -9.29 4.60 19.14
C ARG A 93 -8.78 3.21 18.79
N THR A 94 -8.23 2.49 19.77
CA THR A 94 -7.76 1.11 19.58
C THR A 94 -8.91 0.16 19.28
N GLU A 95 -10.03 0.29 19.98
CA GLU A 95 -11.23 -0.53 19.73
C GLU A 95 -11.85 -0.20 18.38
N ALA A 96 -11.95 1.08 18.03
CA ALA A 96 -12.34 1.55 16.70
C ALA A 96 -11.51 0.89 15.60
N LEU A 97 -10.18 0.94 15.71
CA LEU A 97 -9.28 0.32 14.73
C LEU A 97 -9.49 -1.19 14.63
N ARG A 98 -9.73 -1.88 15.75
CA ARG A 98 -10.04 -3.32 15.74
C ARG A 98 -11.33 -3.61 14.97
N ILE A 99 -12.40 -2.85 15.22
CA ILE A 99 -13.69 -2.99 14.52
C ILE A 99 -13.50 -2.73 13.02
N LEU A 100 -12.86 -1.62 12.67
CA LEU A 100 -12.58 -1.27 11.27
C LEU A 100 -11.74 -2.35 10.58
N SER A 101 -10.72 -2.88 11.25
CA SER A 101 -9.85 -3.91 10.70
C SER A 101 -10.62 -5.21 10.42
N SER A 102 -11.47 -5.62 11.36
CA SER A 102 -12.22 -6.87 11.25
C SER A 102 -13.37 -6.81 10.24
N HIS A 103 -14.03 -5.65 10.11
CA HIS A 103 -15.28 -5.55 9.34
C HIS A 103 -15.16 -4.80 8.01
N LEU A 104 -14.12 -3.98 7.82
CA LEU A 104 -13.99 -3.15 6.63
C LEU A 104 -12.62 -3.32 5.96
N PHE A 105 -11.51 -3.17 6.67
CA PHE A 105 -10.19 -3.16 6.03
C PHE A 105 -9.82 -4.54 5.49
N SER A 106 -10.19 -5.61 6.19
CA SER A 106 -9.93 -7.00 5.77
C SER A 106 -10.59 -7.34 4.43
N SER A 107 -11.87 -7.00 4.25
CA SER A 107 -12.63 -7.30 3.03
C SER A 107 -12.10 -6.52 1.83
N PHE A 108 -11.92 -5.20 1.97
CA PHE A 108 -11.36 -4.36 0.93
C PHE A 108 -9.91 -4.71 0.61
N GLY A 109 -9.11 -5.04 1.63
CA GLY A 109 -7.74 -5.48 1.46
C GLY A 109 -7.64 -6.78 0.66
N ALA A 110 -8.47 -7.78 0.98
CA ALA A 110 -8.52 -9.04 0.24
C ALA A 110 -8.96 -8.84 -1.21
N GLU A 111 -9.98 -8.01 -1.46
CA GLU A 111 -10.43 -7.71 -2.82
C GLU A 111 -9.39 -6.92 -3.63
N ALA A 112 -8.69 -5.97 -3.00
CA ALA A 112 -7.61 -5.24 -3.63
C ALA A 112 -6.44 -6.18 -4.00
N LEU A 113 -6.04 -7.06 -3.08
CA LEU A 113 -4.97 -8.03 -3.31
C LEU A 113 -5.31 -9.01 -4.44
N ARG A 114 -6.53 -9.56 -4.42
CA ARG A 114 -7.01 -10.45 -5.49
C ARG A 114 -7.05 -9.75 -6.86
N SER A 115 -7.42 -8.48 -6.89
CA SER A 115 -7.43 -7.70 -8.13
C SER A 115 -6.02 -7.42 -8.63
N ALA A 116 -5.10 -7.07 -7.73
CA ALA A 116 -3.71 -6.84 -8.08
C ALA A 116 -3.06 -8.14 -8.60
N SER A 117 -3.35 -9.29 -7.98
CA SER A 117 -2.83 -10.59 -8.45
C SER A 117 -3.38 -11.04 -9.79
N ASN A 118 -4.59 -10.59 -10.15
CA ASN A 118 -5.16 -10.89 -11.47
C ASN A 118 -4.58 -9.98 -12.57
N ASN A 119 -4.11 -8.80 -12.20
CA ASN A 119 -3.58 -7.80 -13.14
C ASN A 119 -2.06 -7.87 -13.30
N LEU A 120 -1.36 -8.47 -12.35
CA LEU A 120 0.09 -8.64 -12.37
C LEU A 120 0.44 -10.09 -12.66
N ASP A 121 1.17 -10.33 -13.74
CA ASP A 121 1.82 -11.62 -13.95
C ASP A 121 2.92 -11.79 -12.91
N GLY A 122 2.75 -12.71 -11.96
CA GLY A 122 3.66 -12.85 -10.84
C GLY A 122 3.38 -14.03 -9.90
N PRO A 123 4.16 -14.14 -8.81
CA PRO A 123 3.92 -15.10 -7.74
C PRO A 123 2.53 -14.92 -7.14
N SER A 124 1.90 -16.00 -6.72
CA SER A 124 0.61 -15.90 -6.05
C SER A 124 0.76 -15.13 -4.72
N PRO A 125 -0.23 -14.31 -4.29
CA PRO A 125 -0.13 -13.52 -3.07
C PRO A 125 0.22 -14.33 -1.81
N GLU A 126 -0.22 -15.58 -1.75
CA GLU A 126 0.03 -16.50 -0.65
C GLU A 126 1.53 -16.82 -0.49
N GLN A 127 2.27 -16.87 -1.60
CA GLN A 127 3.71 -17.15 -1.58
C GLN A 127 4.47 -16.06 -0.82
N PHE A 128 4.02 -14.80 -0.91
CA PHE A 128 4.61 -13.68 -0.17
C PHE A 128 4.31 -13.69 1.33
N MET A 129 3.33 -14.50 1.77
CA MET A 129 2.97 -14.66 3.18
C MET A 129 3.65 -15.87 3.84
N THR A 130 4.61 -16.51 3.17
CA THR A 130 5.36 -17.65 3.70
C THR A 130 6.21 -17.24 4.91
N PRO A 131 5.98 -17.81 6.10
CA PRO A 131 6.74 -17.46 7.30
C PRO A 131 8.25 -17.68 7.12
N GLY A 132 9.05 -16.72 7.56
CA GLY A 132 10.52 -16.80 7.51
C GLY A 132 11.14 -16.56 6.14
N LYS A 133 10.33 -16.32 5.09
CA LYS A 133 10.82 -16.02 3.73
C LYS A 133 10.61 -14.55 3.39
N GLN A 134 11.62 -13.93 2.77
CA GLN A 134 11.52 -12.55 2.31
C GLN A 134 10.66 -12.47 1.04
N ALA A 135 9.80 -11.45 0.93
CA ALA A 135 8.97 -11.24 -0.24
C ALA A 135 9.80 -11.05 -1.52
N ILE A 136 10.91 -10.30 -1.43
CA ILE A 136 11.83 -10.12 -2.57
C ILE A 136 12.49 -11.44 -2.96
N ALA A 137 12.92 -12.27 -2.01
CA ALA A 137 13.50 -13.57 -2.34
C ALA A 137 12.49 -14.45 -3.10
N THR A 138 11.23 -14.45 -2.67
CA THR A 138 10.14 -15.16 -3.34
C THR A 138 9.94 -14.70 -4.78
N LEU A 139 10.02 -13.38 -5.02
CA LEU A 139 9.92 -12.82 -6.37
C LEU A 139 11.09 -13.24 -7.27
N PHE A 140 12.32 -13.26 -6.74
CA PHE A 140 13.49 -13.70 -7.50
C PHE A 140 13.46 -15.18 -7.84
N GLU A 141 13.06 -16.04 -6.90
CA GLU A 141 12.86 -17.46 -7.19
C GLU A 141 11.80 -17.68 -8.28
N TRP A 142 10.74 -16.86 -8.28
CA TRP A 142 9.75 -16.91 -9.34
C TRP A 142 10.30 -16.46 -10.69
N PHE A 143 11.14 -15.42 -10.73
CA PHE A 143 11.81 -14.99 -11.98
C PHE A 143 12.69 -16.10 -12.56
N GLU A 144 13.49 -16.75 -11.71
CA GLU A 144 14.36 -17.86 -12.10
C GLU A 144 13.58 -19.06 -12.68
N LEU A 145 12.37 -19.32 -12.16
CA LEU A 145 11.55 -20.44 -12.59
C LEU A 145 10.62 -20.13 -13.77
N SER A 146 10.15 -18.88 -13.87
CA SER A 146 8.98 -18.54 -14.70
C SER A 146 9.29 -17.58 -15.84
N VAL A 147 10.40 -16.85 -15.80
CA VAL A 147 10.75 -15.86 -16.84
C VAL A 147 11.85 -16.42 -17.75
N PRO A 148 11.52 -16.76 -19.02
CA PRO A 148 12.53 -17.23 -19.96
C PRO A 148 13.63 -16.20 -20.19
N GLY A 149 14.90 -16.66 -20.19
CA GLY A 149 16.06 -15.80 -20.40
C GLY A 149 16.49 -14.99 -19.16
N TRP A 150 15.88 -15.24 -17.99
CA TRP A 150 16.30 -14.60 -16.75
C TRP A 150 17.77 -14.86 -16.41
N ASP A 151 18.25 -16.10 -16.53
CA ASP A 151 19.63 -16.44 -16.20
C ASP A 151 20.65 -15.73 -17.10
N ASP A 152 20.34 -15.58 -18.39
CA ASP A 152 21.17 -14.86 -19.35
C ASP A 152 21.19 -13.36 -19.02
N PHE A 153 20.02 -12.77 -18.75
CA PHE A 153 19.90 -11.37 -18.32
C PHE A 153 20.68 -11.13 -17.03
N TYR A 154 20.46 -11.98 -16.02
CA TYR A 154 21.15 -11.89 -14.73
C TYR A 154 22.66 -12.04 -14.94
N GLY A 155 23.10 -12.97 -15.78
CA GLY A 155 24.49 -13.19 -16.16
C GLY A 155 25.19 -11.94 -16.69
N GLN A 156 24.49 -11.12 -17.48
CA GLN A 156 25.01 -9.88 -18.08
C GLN A 156 25.13 -8.70 -17.09
N LEU A 157 24.49 -8.78 -15.92
CA LEU A 157 24.56 -7.70 -14.93
C LEU A 157 25.96 -7.57 -14.31
N SER A 158 26.34 -6.32 -13.98
CA SER A 158 27.59 -6.04 -13.27
C SER A 158 27.61 -6.67 -11.88
N LYS A 159 28.81 -6.96 -11.37
CA LYS A 159 29.00 -7.51 -10.02
C LYS A 159 28.30 -6.66 -8.94
N GLU A 160 28.39 -5.34 -9.05
CA GLU A 160 27.78 -4.40 -8.12
C GLU A 160 26.25 -4.50 -8.09
N VAL A 161 25.62 -4.71 -9.26
CA VAL A 161 24.16 -4.89 -9.37
C VAL A 161 23.76 -6.23 -8.76
N LYS A 162 24.49 -7.31 -9.04
CA LYS A 162 24.27 -8.65 -8.47
C LYS A 162 24.38 -8.64 -6.94
N ASP A 163 25.43 -8.03 -6.41
CA ASP A 163 25.65 -7.89 -4.96
C ASP A 163 24.55 -7.05 -4.29
N ARG A 164 24.02 -6.05 -5.00
CA ARG A 164 22.87 -5.27 -4.53
C ARG A 164 21.58 -6.10 -4.52
N MET A 165 21.28 -6.84 -5.59
CA MET A 165 20.12 -7.74 -5.64
C MET A 165 20.17 -8.81 -4.55
N ARG A 166 21.36 -9.39 -4.30
CA ARG A 166 21.56 -10.36 -3.22
C ARG A 166 21.25 -9.78 -1.83
N ARG A 167 21.69 -8.54 -1.56
CA ARG A 167 21.35 -7.83 -0.32
C ARG A 167 19.86 -7.58 -0.16
N TRP A 168 19.12 -7.42 -1.27
CA TRP A 168 17.67 -7.27 -1.25
C TRP A 168 16.99 -8.59 -0.89
N GLN A 169 17.44 -9.70 -1.50
CA GLN A 169 16.93 -11.06 -1.19
C GLN A 169 17.16 -11.45 0.27
N THR A 170 18.31 -11.10 0.85
CA THR A 170 18.63 -11.39 2.26
C THR A 170 18.00 -10.41 3.25
N GLY A 171 17.31 -9.37 2.78
CA GLY A 171 16.70 -8.34 3.62
C GLY A 171 17.72 -7.43 4.33
N THR A 172 19.00 -7.50 3.97
CA THR A 172 20.07 -6.70 4.60
C THR A 172 19.98 -5.23 4.20
N GLN A 173 19.45 -4.95 3.01
CA GLN A 173 19.16 -3.61 2.54
C GLN A 173 17.96 -3.70 1.58
N LEU A 174 16.88 -2.97 1.84
CA LEU A 174 15.75 -2.87 0.89
C LEU A 174 15.84 -1.57 0.11
N ARG A 175 15.35 -1.57 -1.14
CA ARG A 175 15.25 -0.34 -1.93
C ARG A 175 14.07 0.48 -1.41
N ALA A 176 14.30 1.76 -1.14
CA ALA A 176 13.23 2.73 -0.97
C ALA A 176 12.83 3.31 -2.34
N CYS A 177 11.53 3.42 -2.60
CA CYS A 177 10.95 4.25 -3.66
C CYS A 177 11.06 5.72 -3.21
N LYS A 178 12.26 6.30 -3.33
CA LYS A 178 12.44 7.75 -3.21
C LYS A 178 12.19 8.44 -4.53
#